data_AF-A0A3D3K1Q1-F1
#
_entry.id   AF-A0A3D3K1Q1-F1
#
_cell.length_a   1.000
_cell.length_b   1.000
_cell.length_c   1.000
_cell.angle_alpha   90.00
_cell.angle_beta   90.00
_cell.angle_gamma   90.00
#
_symmetry.space_group_name_H-M   'P 1'
#
loop_
_entity.id
_entity.type
_entity.pdbx_description
1 polymer ?
#
loop_
_entity_poly.entity_id
_entity_poly.type
_entity_poly.pdbx_seq_one_letter_code
_entity_poly.pdbx_strand_id
1 'polypeptide(L)'
;MAKRTVKRKTTRRIHKNRKKHWLLRREILLLILAVALLGTGFYLKEKIHFYYAMYFNKFEHKKLSNSEFEEKRINRIIGDYADKTFGIDMSHYQRKEDVEWDSLSIGNRSIPIKFVVLRGTMGNKSTDKHFDEFWKLAKKHNLIRGAYHFYRADEDP
;
A
#
# COMPACT_ATOMS: atom_id res chain seq x y z
N MET A 1 -53.01 -61.03 19.68
CA MET A 1 -52.83 -60.03 18.60
C MET A 1 -51.36 -59.63 18.53
N ALA A 2 -50.65 -59.96 17.45
CA ALA A 2 -49.23 -59.63 17.31
C ALA A 2 -49.06 -58.14 16.94
N LYS A 3 -48.39 -57.36 17.79
CA LYS A 3 -48.03 -55.96 17.49
C LYS A 3 -47.02 -55.93 16.34
N ARG A 4 -47.45 -55.39 15.20
CA ARG A 4 -46.61 -55.18 14.01
C ARG A 4 -45.51 -54.17 14.34
N THR A 5 -44.26 -54.61 14.43
CA THR A 5 -43.09 -53.74 14.62
C THR A 5 -42.77 -53.01 13.31
N VAL A 6 -43.23 -51.77 13.19
CA VAL A 6 -42.95 -50.92 12.03
C VAL A 6 -41.44 -50.60 11.98
N LYS A 7 -40.80 -50.96 10.86
CA LYS A 7 -39.34 -50.87 10.64
C LYS A 7 -38.77 -49.46 10.91
N ARG A 8 -38.11 -49.28 12.06
CA ARG A 8 -37.31 -48.10 12.46
C ARG A 8 -36.07 -47.80 11.58
N LYS A 9 -35.78 -48.61 10.56
CA LYS A 9 -34.58 -48.48 9.70
C LYS A 9 -34.64 -47.24 8.77
N THR A 10 -35.83 -46.82 8.33
CA THR A 10 -36.03 -45.64 7.46
C THR A 10 -35.75 -44.32 8.20
N THR A 11 -36.21 -44.17 9.45
CA THR A 11 -35.94 -42.98 10.28
C THR A 11 -34.45 -42.80 10.58
N ARG A 12 -33.72 -43.89 10.85
CA ARG A 12 -32.26 -43.86 11.07
C ARG A 12 -31.51 -43.44 9.80
N ARG A 13 -31.96 -43.87 8.62
CA ARG A 13 -31.40 -43.47 7.31
C ARG A 13 -31.69 -42.00 6.98
N ILE A 14 -32.91 -41.53 7.23
CA ILE A 14 -33.29 -40.11 7.09
C ILE A 14 -32.44 -39.23 8.00
N HIS A 15 -32.27 -39.61 9.28
CA HIS A 15 -31.44 -38.86 10.22
C HIS A 15 -29.96 -38.82 9.79
N LYS A 16 -29.40 -39.94 9.31
CA LYS A 16 -28.03 -39.97 8.75
C LYS A 16 -27.88 -39.07 7.52
N ASN A 17 -28.84 -39.08 6.58
CA ASN A 17 -28.81 -38.21 5.41
C ASN A 17 -28.92 -36.74 5.79
N ARG A 18 -29.81 -36.38 6.72
CA ARG A 18 -29.92 -35.01 7.26
C ARG A 18 -28.61 -34.55 7.90
N LYS A 19 -27.97 -35.41 8.71
CA LYS A 19 -26.65 -35.12 9.29
C LYS A 19 -25.57 -34.91 8.22
N LYS A 20 -25.54 -35.75 7.17
CA LYS A 20 -24.60 -35.60 6.05
C LYS A 20 -24.81 -34.28 5.28
N HIS A 21 -26.04 -33.93 4.95
CA HIS A 21 -26.35 -32.66 4.29
C HIS A 21 -26.05 -31.45 5.19
N TRP A 22 -26.31 -31.55 6.50
CA TRP A 22 -25.95 -30.49 7.45
C TRP A 22 -24.44 -30.29 7.54
N LEU A 23 -23.66 -31.39 7.66
CA LEU A 23 -22.20 -31.33 7.65
C LEU A 23 -21.68 -30.73 6.35
N LEU A 24 -22.18 -31.16 5.19
CA LEU A 24 -21.78 -30.61 3.88
C LEU A 24 -22.06 -29.11 3.79
N ARG A 25 -23.24 -28.64 4.21
CA ARG A 25 -23.59 -27.21 4.24
C ARG A 25 -22.66 -26.42 5.16
N ARG A 26 -22.31 -26.99 6.33
CA ARG A 26 -21.34 -26.40 7.26
C ARG A 26 -19.96 -26.27 6.61
N GLU A 27 -19.45 -27.32 5.99
CA GLU A 27 -18.13 -27.29 5.32
C GLU A 27 -18.11 -26.29 4.17
N ILE A 28 -19.19 -26.20 3.37
CA ILE A 28 -19.32 -25.18 2.31
C ILE A 28 -19.30 -23.76 2.91
N LEU A 29 -20.02 -23.53 4.00
CA LEU A 29 -20.03 -22.24 4.68
C LEU A 29 -18.63 -21.87 5.20
N LEU A 30 -17.94 -22.82 5.83
CA LEU A 30 -16.57 -22.61 6.32
C LEU A 30 -15.60 -22.32 5.18
N LEU A 31 -15.74 -23.00 4.04
CA LEU A 31 -14.93 -22.73 2.85
C LEU A 31 -15.18 -21.31 2.33
N ILE A 32 -16.44 -20.88 2.22
CA ILE A 32 -16.79 -19.52 1.80
C ILE A 32 -16.18 -18.48 2.75
N LEU A 33 -16.30 -18.69 4.06
CA LEU A 33 -15.72 -17.81 5.06
C LEU A 33 -14.19 -17.77 4.98
N ALA A 34 -13.53 -18.91 4.78
CA ALA A 34 -12.08 -18.98 4.61
C ALA A 34 -11.61 -18.22 3.35
N VAL A 35 -12.31 -18.41 2.22
CA VAL A 35 -12.03 -17.68 0.98
C VAL A 35 -12.26 -16.17 1.16
N ALA A 36 -13.35 -15.77 1.82
CA ALA A 36 -13.61 -14.36 2.11
C ALA A 36 -12.54 -13.74 3.02
N LEU A 37 -12.09 -14.48 4.03
CA LEU A 37 -11.03 -14.04 4.93
C LEU A 37 -9.70 -13.87 4.20
N LEU A 38 -9.30 -14.87 3.39
CA LEU A 38 -8.08 -14.80 2.58
C LEU A 38 -8.15 -13.68 1.54
N GLY A 39 -9.30 -13.51 0.88
CA GLY A 39 -9.53 -12.43 -0.07
C GLY A 39 -9.44 -11.05 0.57
N THR A 40 -10.04 -10.89 1.76
CA THR A 40 -9.96 -9.64 2.53
C THR A 40 -8.54 -9.38 3.02
N GLY A 41 -7.84 -10.40 3.52
CA GLY A 41 -6.44 -10.29 3.94
C GLY A 41 -5.51 -9.91 2.79
N PHE A 42 -5.71 -10.51 1.61
CA PHE A 42 -4.95 -10.17 0.41
C PHE A 42 -5.24 -8.74 -0.07
N TYR A 43 -6.51 -8.32 -0.05
CA TYR A 43 -6.92 -6.96 -0.40
C TYR A 43 -6.31 -5.91 0.54
N LEU A 44 -6.23 -6.21 1.84
CA LEU A 44 -5.72 -5.29 2.86
C LEU A 44 -4.21 -5.43 3.12
N LYS A 45 -3.50 -6.30 2.40
CA LYS A 45 -2.10 -6.66 2.70
C LYS A 45 -1.16 -5.45 2.81
N GLU A 46 -1.31 -4.47 1.91
CA GLU A 46 -0.45 -3.28 1.88
C GLU A 46 -0.73 -2.36 3.08
N LYS A 47 -2.00 -2.20 3.46
CA LYS A 47 -2.39 -1.45 4.66
C LYS A 47 -1.88 -2.14 5.92
N ILE A 48 -2.03 -3.46 6.01
CA ILE A 48 -1.52 -4.25 7.14
C ILE A 48 0.00 -4.09 7.26
N HIS A 49 0.74 -4.19 6.15
CA HIS A 49 2.18 -3.99 6.12
C HIS A 49 2.59 -2.57 6.54
N PHE A 50 1.91 -1.55 6.03
CA PHE A 50 2.13 -0.15 6.43
C PHE A 50 1.95 0.05 7.93
N TYR A 51 0.82 -0.38 8.51
CA TYR A 51 0.57 -0.23 9.94
C TYR A 51 1.56 -1.05 10.77
N TYR A 52 1.89 -2.27 10.36
CA TYR A 52 2.93 -3.05 11.01
C TYR A 52 4.25 -2.28 11.10
N ALA A 53 4.72 -1.70 9.99
CA ALA A 53 5.95 -0.90 10.00
C ALA A 53 5.82 0.37 10.86
N MET A 54 4.66 1.03 10.86
CA MET A 54 4.42 2.20 11.72
C MET A 54 4.57 1.87 13.22
N TYR A 55 4.09 0.70 13.66
CA TYR A 55 4.17 0.29 15.06
C TYR A 55 5.52 -0.30 15.45
N PHE A 56 6.17 -1.05 14.56
CA PHE A 56 7.34 -1.86 14.89
C PHE A 56 8.67 -1.36 14.29
N ASN A 57 8.64 -0.62 13.18
CA ASN A 57 9.84 -0.11 12.50
C ASN A 57 9.98 1.41 12.65
N LYS A 58 10.09 1.90 13.88
CA LYS A 58 10.23 3.35 14.11
C LYS A 58 11.50 3.87 13.44
N PHE A 59 11.32 4.72 12.44
CA PHE A 59 12.40 5.42 11.76
C PHE A 59 12.30 6.91 12.06
N GLU A 60 13.29 7.48 12.72
CA GLU A 60 13.32 8.91 13.03
C GLU A 60 14.26 9.65 12.08
N HIS A 61 13.73 10.67 11.40
CA HIS A 61 14.53 11.58 10.59
C HIS A 61 15.22 12.60 11.48
N LYS A 62 16.56 12.67 11.40
CA LYS A 62 17.38 13.52 12.29
C LYS A 62 17.24 15.03 12.08
N LYS A 63 16.76 15.48 10.91
CA LYS A 63 16.79 16.90 10.50
C LYS A 63 15.42 17.51 10.19
N LEU A 64 14.39 16.68 10.01
CA LEU A 64 13.05 17.11 9.62
C LEU A 64 12.06 16.52 10.61
N SER A 65 11.28 17.37 11.26
CA SER A 65 10.16 16.96 12.10
C SER A 65 8.90 17.66 11.61
N ASN A 66 7.79 16.94 11.66
CA ASN A 66 6.47 17.50 11.45
C ASN A 66 5.85 17.79 12.82
N SER A 67 4.86 18.70 12.88
CA SER A 67 4.01 18.75 14.05
C SER A 67 3.26 17.42 14.23
N GLU A 68 2.86 17.08 15.46
CA GLU A 68 2.09 15.86 15.73
C GLU A 68 0.82 15.77 14.87
N PHE A 69 0.17 16.92 14.65
CA PHE A 69 -1.01 17.02 13.78
C PHE A 69 -0.68 16.69 12.32
N GLU A 70 0.38 17.29 11.78
CA GLU A 70 0.81 17.04 10.40
C GLU A 70 1.25 15.59 10.20
N GLU A 71 1.99 15.03 11.16
CA GLU A 71 2.42 13.63 11.12
C GLU A 71 1.21 12.69 11.12
N LYS A 72 0.24 12.89 12.00
CA LYS A 72 -1.01 12.11 12.00
C LYS A 72 -1.76 12.24 10.68
N ARG A 73 -1.82 13.44 10.11
CA ARG A 73 -2.47 13.68 8.80
C ARG A 73 -1.75 12.95 7.68
N ILE A 74 -0.43 13.04 7.61
CA ILE A 74 0.40 12.38 6.60
C ILE A 74 0.27 10.86 6.73
N ASN A 75 0.40 10.31 7.94
CA ASN A 75 0.28 8.87 8.19
C ASN A 75 -1.11 8.34 7.82
N ARG A 76 -2.17 9.11 8.07
CA ARG A 76 -3.52 8.75 7.61
C ARG A 76 -3.61 8.69 6.09
N ILE A 77 -3.15 9.72 5.39
CA ILE A 77 -3.18 9.77 3.92
C ILE A 77 -2.39 8.59 3.35
N ILE A 78 -1.16 8.35 3.84
CA ILE A 78 -0.34 7.22 3.36
C ILE A 78 -1.04 5.89 3.64
N GLY A 79 -1.60 5.68 4.82
CA GLY A 79 -2.32 4.44 5.17
C GLY A 79 -3.59 4.24 4.34
N ASP A 80 -4.33 5.30 4.03
CA ASP A 80 -5.55 5.24 3.22
C ASP A 80 -5.24 4.81 1.77
N TYR A 81 -4.06 5.19 1.26
CA TYR A 81 -3.60 4.93 -0.11
C TYR A 81 -2.39 3.99 -0.20
N ALA A 82 -2.13 3.15 0.81
CA ALA A 82 -0.96 2.27 0.84
C ALA A 82 -0.89 1.28 -0.34
N ASP A 83 -2.03 1.01 -0.99
CA ASP A 83 -2.14 0.18 -2.20
C ASP A 83 -1.82 0.93 -3.51
N LYS A 84 -1.50 2.22 -3.44
CA LYS A 84 -1.19 3.07 -4.60
C LYS A 84 0.30 3.23 -4.83
N THR A 85 0.64 3.77 -6.00
CA THR A 85 2.02 4.10 -6.36
C THR A 85 2.38 5.47 -5.79
N PHE A 86 3.50 5.56 -5.08
CA PHE A 86 4.02 6.81 -4.56
C PHE A 86 5.23 7.28 -5.36
N GLY A 87 5.29 8.59 -5.54
CA GLY A 87 6.40 9.29 -6.14
C GLY A 87 6.70 10.57 -5.38
N ILE A 88 7.82 11.20 -5.72
CA ILE A 88 8.22 12.49 -5.17
C ILE A 88 8.52 13.47 -6.31
N ASP A 89 8.35 14.76 -6.06
CA ASP A 89 8.93 15.79 -6.91
C ASP A 89 10.12 16.45 -6.20
N MET A 90 11.14 16.83 -6.97
CA MET A 90 12.32 17.47 -6.42
C MET A 90 12.86 18.54 -7.35
N SER A 91 13.59 19.48 -6.75
CA SER A 91 14.28 20.56 -7.43
C SER A 91 15.53 20.95 -6.64
N HIS A 92 16.18 22.06 -7.00
CA HIS A 92 17.35 22.54 -6.28
C HIS A 92 17.11 22.93 -4.81
N TYR A 93 15.84 23.04 -4.37
CA TYR A 93 15.51 23.34 -2.99
C TYR A 93 15.81 22.16 -2.04
N GLN A 94 15.82 20.92 -2.56
CA GLN A 94 16.24 19.77 -1.79
C GLN A 94 17.78 19.73 -1.70
N ARG A 95 18.30 19.63 -0.47
CA ARG A 95 19.73 19.43 -0.20
C ARG A 95 20.13 18.04 -0.64
N LYS A 96 21.23 17.92 -1.39
CA LYS A 96 21.70 16.65 -1.96
C LYS A 96 22.06 15.65 -0.87
N GLU A 97 22.62 16.15 0.23
CA GLU A 97 23.12 15.36 1.35
C GLU A 97 21.99 14.71 2.18
N ASP A 98 20.74 15.14 1.97
CA ASP A 98 19.57 14.57 2.64
C ASP A 98 18.87 13.50 1.79
N VAL A 99 19.37 13.21 0.58
CA VAL A 99 18.76 12.29 -0.37
C VAL A 99 19.53 10.98 -0.42
N GLU A 100 19.01 9.96 0.26
CA GLU A 100 19.54 8.59 0.20
C GLU A 100 18.84 7.81 -0.92
N TRP A 101 19.42 7.85 -2.12
CA TRP A 101 18.79 7.29 -3.33
C TRP A 101 18.53 5.79 -3.30
N ASP A 102 19.35 5.02 -2.57
CA ASP A 102 19.21 3.57 -2.43
C ASP A 102 18.03 3.14 -1.54
N SER A 103 17.45 4.06 -0.76
CA SER A 103 16.48 3.74 0.30
C SER A 103 15.21 4.60 0.28
N LEU A 104 14.93 5.28 -0.85
CA LEU A 104 13.79 6.19 -0.97
C LEU A 104 12.45 5.49 -0.69
N SER A 105 11.82 5.88 0.40
CA SER A 105 10.61 5.26 0.91
C SER A 105 9.86 6.21 1.85
N ILE A 106 8.59 5.91 2.09
CA ILE A 106 7.72 6.62 3.03
C ILE A 106 7.05 5.63 4.00
N GLY A 107 6.37 6.15 5.01
CA GLY A 107 5.64 5.33 5.97
C GLY A 107 6.57 4.40 6.74
N ASN A 108 7.61 4.95 7.37
CA ASN A 108 8.62 4.18 8.09
C ASN A 108 9.28 3.09 7.24
N ARG A 109 9.69 3.46 6.01
CA ARG A 109 10.35 2.58 5.03
C ARG A 109 9.50 1.40 4.55
N SER A 110 8.18 1.42 4.77
CA SER A 110 7.29 0.34 4.33
C SER A 110 6.85 0.48 2.88
N ILE A 111 6.81 1.71 2.34
CA ILE A 111 6.32 1.99 1.00
C ILE A 111 7.46 2.58 0.18
N PRO A 112 7.96 1.87 -0.85
CA PRO A 112 9.03 2.38 -1.71
C PRO A 112 8.54 3.48 -2.64
N ILE A 113 9.37 4.51 -2.86
CA ILE A 113 9.14 5.50 -3.90
C ILE A 113 9.45 4.87 -5.26
N LYS A 114 8.51 4.97 -6.21
CA LYS A 114 8.63 4.32 -7.53
C LYS A 114 9.04 5.27 -8.65
N PHE A 115 8.75 6.55 -8.48
CA PHE A 115 9.10 7.55 -9.47
C PHE A 115 9.49 8.89 -8.85
N VAL A 116 10.25 9.67 -9.61
CA VAL A 116 10.62 11.03 -9.28
C VAL A 116 10.33 11.97 -10.44
N VAL A 117 9.78 13.15 -10.16
CA VAL A 117 9.63 14.21 -11.17
C VAL A 117 10.58 15.35 -10.80
N LEU A 118 11.51 15.66 -11.68
CA LEU A 118 12.58 16.62 -11.41
C LEU A 118 12.31 17.94 -12.13
N ARG A 119 12.46 19.06 -11.44
CA ARG A 119 12.41 20.36 -12.13
C ARG A 119 13.58 20.44 -13.11
N GLY A 120 13.30 20.61 -14.40
CA GLY A 120 14.32 20.87 -15.41
C GLY A 120 14.62 22.36 -15.53
N THR A 121 13.56 23.15 -15.74
CA THR A 121 13.65 24.59 -16.02
C THR A 121 12.58 25.38 -15.29
N MET A 122 12.79 26.69 -15.18
CA MET A 122 11.87 27.66 -14.60
C MET A 122 11.87 28.94 -15.43
N GLY A 123 10.71 29.29 -16.01
CA GLY A 123 10.62 30.37 -16.98
C GLY A 123 11.64 30.24 -18.13
N ASN A 124 12.01 31.35 -18.76
CA ASN A 124 12.69 31.32 -20.04
C ASN A 124 14.21 31.15 -19.94
N LYS A 125 14.77 31.38 -18.75
CA LYS A 125 16.23 31.52 -18.58
C LYS A 125 16.83 30.68 -17.47
N SER A 126 16.02 30.06 -16.61
CA SER A 126 16.54 29.35 -15.45
C SER A 126 16.49 27.84 -15.64
N THR A 127 17.65 27.20 -15.47
CA THR A 127 17.79 25.73 -15.37
C THR A 127 17.99 25.34 -13.92
N ASP A 128 17.39 24.23 -13.49
CA ASP A 128 17.59 23.76 -12.13
C ASP A 128 19.01 23.19 -11.95
N LYS A 129 19.77 23.79 -11.02
CA LYS A 129 21.19 23.43 -10.77
C LYS A 129 21.42 21.99 -10.34
N HIS A 130 20.39 21.26 -9.89
CA HIS A 130 20.53 19.85 -9.46
C HIS A 130 19.99 18.86 -10.51
N PHE A 131 19.38 19.34 -11.60
CA PHE A 131 18.67 18.48 -12.55
C PHE A 131 19.54 17.36 -13.11
N ASP A 132 20.70 17.68 -13.69
CA ASP A 132 21.56 16.67 -14.34
C ASP A 132 22.04 15.58 -13.40
N GLU A 133 22.37 15.96 -12.16
CA GLU A 133 22.84 15.04 -11.14
C GLU A 133 21.70 14.13 -10.66
N PHE A 134 20.58 14.72 -10.23
CA PHE A 134 19.40 13.97 -9.77
C PHE A 134 18.84 13.09 -10.88
N TRP A 135 18.87 13.55 -12.14
CA TRP A 135 18.47 12.77 -13.30
C TRP A 135 19.32 11.50 -13.42
N LYS A 136 20.65 11.62 -13.38
CA LYS A 136 21.58 10.48 -13.43
C LYS A 136 21.40 9.53 -12.26
N LEU A 137 21.28 10.06 -11.03
CA LEU A 137 21.07 9.27 -9.83
C LEU A 137 19.74 8.51 -9.88
N ALA A 138 18.63 9.17 -10.23
CA ALA A 138 17.34 8.51 -10.38
C ALA A 138 17.40 7.28 -11.31
N LYS A 139 18.10 7.38 -12.45
CA LYS A 139 18.31 6.24 -13.35
C LYS A 139 19.20 5.17 -12.76
N LYS A 140 20.31 5.57 -12.11
CA LYS A 140 21.23 4.63 -11.45
C LYS A 140 20.49 3.74 -10.43
N HIS A 141 19.51 4.30 -9.74
CA HIS A 141 18.69 3.62 -8.73
C HIS A 141 17.35 3.09 -9.28
N ASN A 142 17.23 2.93 -10.60
CA ASN A 142 16.07 2.32 -11.30
C ASN A 142 14.71 2.98 -11.01
N LEU A 143 14.69 4.28 -10.72
CA LEU A 143 13.45 5.04 -10.58
C LEU A 143 12.90 5.42 -11.96
N ILE A 144 11.58 5.36 -12.12
CA ILE A 144 10.90 6.05 -13.22
C ILE A 144 11.12 7.55 -12.99
N ARG A 145 11.55 8.29 -14.02
CA ARG A 145 11.90 9.70 -13.89
C ARG A 145 11.19 10.55 -14.94
N GLY A 146 10.58 11.63 -14.48
CA GLY A 146 9.99 12.67 -15.32
C GLY A 146 10.70 13.99 -15.09
N ALA A 147 10.54 14.91 -16.03
CA ALA A 147 10.98 16.30 -15.87
C ALA A 147 9.76 17.22 -15.90
N TYR A 148 9.79 18.29 -15.12
CA TYR A 148 8.79 19.35 -15.19
C TYR A 148 9.41 20.73 -15.43
N HIS A 149 8.63 21.60 -16.06
CA HIS A 149 8.94 23.01 -16.25
C HIS A 149 8.09 23.84 -15.28
N PHE A 150 8.73 24.74 -14.53
CA PHE A 150 8.02 25.67 -13.67
C PHE A 150 7.66 26.93 -14.47
N TYR A 151 6.40 27.04 -14.88
CA TYR A 151 5.90 28.19 -15.64
C TYR A 151 5.91 29.47 -14.80
N ARG A 152 6.25 30.59 -15.46
CA ARG A 152 6.22 31.94 -14.89
C ARG A 152 5.31 32.80 -15.73
N ALA A 153 4.20 33.24 -15.14
CA ALA A 153 3.17 33.99 -15.85
C ALA A 153 3.60 35.40 -16.27
N ASP A 154 4.67 35.92 -15.65
CA ASP A 154 5.32 37.18 -15.97
C ASP A 154 6.35 37.06 -17.10
N GLU A 155 6.55 35.86 -17.64
CA GLU A 155 7.49 35.57 -18.73
C GLU A 155 6.73 35.05 -19.97
N ASP A 156 7.30 35.31 -21.15
CA ASP A 156 6.71 34.91 -22.44
C ASP A 156 6.71 33.38 -22.61
N PRO A 157 5.61 32.72 -23.02
CA PRO A 157 5.53 31.26 -23.12
C PRO A 157 6.49 30.59 -24.11
#